data_AF-V7I1C2-F1
#
_entry.id   AF-V7I1C2-F1
#
_cell.length_a   1.000
_cell.length_b   1.000
_cell.length_c   1.000
_cell.angle_alpha   90.00
_cell.angle_beta   90.00
_cell.angle_gamma   90.00
#
_symmetry.space_group_name_H-M   'P 1'
#
loop_
_entity.id
_entity.type
_entity.pdbx_description
1 polymer ?
#
loop_
_entity_poly.entity_id
_entity_poly.type
_entity_poly.pdbx_seq_one_letter_code
_entity_poly.pdbx_strand_id
1 'polypeptide(L)' 'MGLFDNILASKSPRDTHGPIVKTGPTAGQNRSRKSSGEWRKKRSDAGKPRK' A
#
# COMPACT_ATOMS: atom_id res chain seq x y z
N MET A 1 25.46 6.85 19.88
CA MET A 1 24.52 7.17 18.78
C MET A 1 23.12 6.90 19.28
N GLY A 2 22.27 7.94 19.23
CA GLY A 2 21.18 8.20 20.16
C GLY A 2 19.94 7.31 20.07
N LEU A 3 19.10 7.50 21.09
CA LEU A 3 18.08 6.61 21.61
C LEU A 3 16.65 7.01 21.16
N PHE A 4 16.43 7.43 19.90
CA PHE A 4 15.14 8.04 19.47
C PHE A 4 14.62 7.75 18.04
N ASP A 5 14.99 6.65 17.37
CA ASP A 5 14.41 6.35 16.03
C ASP A 5 13.26 5.34 16.08
N ASN A 6 12.40 5.46 17.08
CA ASN A 6 11.15 4.72 17.17
C ASN A 6 10.02 5.60 16.64
N ILE A 7 9.61 5.39 15.38
CA ILE A 7 8.24 5.50 14.86
C ILE A 7 8.26 4.98 13.42
N LEU A 8 7.58 3.85 13.17
CA LEU A 8 6.96 3.50 11.89
C LEU A 8 7.75 3.93 10.63
N ALA A 9 8.96 3.39 10.43
CA ALA A 9 9.63 3.47 9.14
C ALA A 9 8.81 2.69 8.11
N SER A 10 7.77 3.31 7.56
CA SER A 10 7.12 2.82 6.35
C SER A 10 8.23 2.70 5.33
N LYS A 11 8.61 1.46 5.00
CA LYS A 11 9.65 1.12 4.03
C LYS A 11 9.63 2.13 2.87
N SER A 12 10.79 2.61 2.44
CA SER A 12 10.87 3.63 1.40
C SER A 12 10.07 3.18 0.18
N PRO A 13 9.40 4.06 -0.56
CA PRO A 13 8.74 3.73 -1.84
C PRO A 13 9.65 2.97 -2.82
N ARG A 14 10.98 3.12 -2.67
CA ARG A 14 12.01 2.37 -3.39
C ARG A 14 12.04 0.89 -3.02
N ASP A 15 11.90 0.56 -1.74
CA ASP A 15 11.90 -0.80 -1.19
C ASP A 15 10.56 -1.51 -1.38
N THR A 16 9.48 -0.72 -1.42
CA THR A 16 8.12 -1.22 -1.61
C THR A 16 7.74 -1.23 -3.08
N HIS A 17 8.61 -0.85 -4.02
CA HIS A 17 8.34 -0.90 -5.46
C HIS A 17 7.00 -0.23 -5.88
N GLY A 18 6.43 0.65 -5.05
CA GLY A 18 5.10 1.23 -5.26
C GLY A 18 4.29 1.58 -4.00
N PRO A 19 3.14 2.27 -4.15
CA PRO A 19 2.25 2.61 -3.04
C PRO A 19 1.68 1.36 -2.35
N ILE A 20 1.74 1.35 -1.02
CA ILE A 20 1.18 0.28 -0.19
C ILE A 20 -0.33 0.47 -0.01
N VAL A 21 -1.08 -0.63 -0.06
CA VAL A 21 -2.51 -0.67 0.29
C VAL A 21 -2.65 -0.49 1.80
N LYS A 22 -3.34 0.57 2.23
CA LYS A 22 -3.53 0.87 3.67
C LYS A 22 -4.60 0.01 4.35
N THR A 23 -5.64 -0.41 3.62
CA THR A 23 -6.80 -1.10 4.21
C THR A 23 -7.35 -2.20 3.28
N GLY A 24 -7.92 -3.25 3.88
CA GLY A 24 -8.52 -4.39 3.17
C GLY A 24 -7.69 -5.68 3.22
N PRO A 25 -8.13 -6.75 2.56
CA PRO A 25 -7.49 -8.08 2.62
C PRO A 25 -6.06 -8.12 2.05
N THR A 26 -5.66 -7.09 1.30
CA THR A 26 -4.30 -6.93 0.76
C THR A 26 -3.56 -5.76 1.42
N ALA A 27 -3.95 -5.34 2.63
CA ALA A 27 -3.25 -4.28 3.36
C ALA A 27 -1.79 -4.68 3.61
N GLY A 28 -0.87 -3.71 3.48
CA GLY A 28 0.57 -3.96 3.58
C GLY A 28 1.23 -4.47 2.29
N GLN A 29 0.45 -4.84 1.28
CA GLN A 29 0.95 -5.19 -0.06
C GLN A 29 0.95 -3.98 -1.00
N ASN A 30 1.77 -4.05 -2.05
CA ASN A 30 1.83 -3.01 -3.06
C ASN A 30 0.58 -3.02 -3.95
N ARG A 31 0.12 -1.84 -4.36
CA ARG A 31 -0.94 -1.73 -5.36
C ARG A 31 -0.51 -2.41 -6.66
N SER A 32 -1.45 -2.94 -7.43
CA SER A 32 -1.12 -3.45 -8.76
C SER A 32 -1.08 -2.33 -9.80
N ARG A 33 -0.10 -2.36 -10.70
CA ARG A 33 -0.02 -1.48 -11.87
C ARG A 33 -0.83 -2.04 -13.04
N LYS A 34 -1.28 -1.14 -13.93
CA LYS A 34 -1.76 -1.46 -15.28
C LYS A 34 -0.56 -1.71 -16.19
N SER A 35 -0.80 -2.29 -17.36
CA SER A 35 0.23 -2.43 -18.42
C SER A 35 0.79 -1.09 -18.88
N SER A 36 0.02 0.00 -18.77
CA SER A 36 0.45 1.38 -19.03
C SER A 36 1.33 1.99 -17.93
N GLY A 37 1.64 1.25 -16.85
CA GLY A 37 2.47 1.72 -15.73
C GLY A 37 1.70 2.48 -14.63
N GLU A 38 0.47 2.91 -14.89
CA GLU A 38 -0.37 3.58 -13.91
C GLU A 38 -0.83 2.64 -12.78
N TRP A 39 -0.93 3.15 -11.56
CA TRP A 39 -1.53 2.42 -10.44
C TRP A 39 -3.03 2.24 -10.64
N ARG A 40 -3.56 1.05 -10.31
CA ARG A 40 -5.01 0.85 -10.32
C ARG A 40 -5.68 1.65 -9.21
N LYS A 41 -6.74 2.40 -9.55
CA LYS A 41 -7.60 3.13 -8.59
C LYS A 41 -8.30 2.17 -7.62
N LYS A 42 -8.74 2.68 -6.46
CA LYS A 42 -9.53 1.88 -5.51
C LYS A 42 -10.85 1.53 -6.21
N ARG A 43 -11.26 0.25 -6.15
CA ARG A 43 -12.56 -0.17 -6.69
C ARG A 43 -13.70 0.37 -5.81
N SER A 44 -14.85 0.68 -6.39
CA SER A 44 -16.01 1.25 -5.67
C SER A 44 -16.69 0.26 -4.72
N ASP A 45 -16.44 -1.04 -4.90
CA ASP A 45 -16.89 -2.15 -4.07
C ASP A 45 -15.88 -2.55 -2.98
N ALA A 46 -14.68 -1.97 -2.96
CA ALA A 46 -13.65 -2.35 -2.00
C ALA A 46 -14.07 -2.02 -0.55
N GLY A 47 -14.14 -3.05 0.30
CA GLY A 47 -14.56 -2.94 1.70
C GLY A 47 -16.07 -3.06 1.93
N LYS A 48 -16.86 -3.28 0.88
CA LYS A 48 -18.28 -3.62 1.01
C LYS A 48 -18.41 -5.14 1.13
N PRO A 49 -19.13 -5.66 2.14
CA PRO A 49 -19.44 -7.09 2.20
C PRO A 49 -20.26 -7.47 0.97
N ARG A 50 -19.96 -8.65 0.41
CA ARG A 50 -20.83 -9.26 -0.62
C ARG A 50 -22.13 -9.66 0.07
N LYS A 51 -23.27 -9.27 -0.52
CA LYS A 51 -24.58 -9.75 -0.07
C LYS A 51 -24.76 -11.21 -0.43
#